data_AF-A0A3Q2LNL7-F1
#
_entry.id   AF-A0A3Q2LNL7-F1
#
_cell.length_a   1.000
_cell.length_b   1.000
_cell.length_c   1.000
_cell.angle_alpha   90.00
_cell.angle_beta   90.00
_cell.angle_gamma   90.00
#
_symmetry.space_group_name_H-M   'P 1'
#
loop_
_entity.id
_entity.type
_entity.pdbx_description
1 polymer ?
#
loop_
_entity_poly.entity_id
_entity_poly.type
_entity_poly.pdbx_seq_one_letter_code
_entity_poly.pdbx_strand_id
1 'polypeptide(L)' 'MDVFLMIRRHKTTIFTDAKESSTVFELKRIVEGILKRPPDEQRLYKMKRSRPCASSPSPAHPSCPT' A
#
# COMPACT_ATOMS: atom_id res chain seq x y z
N MET A 1 -18.15 8.80 3.11
CA MET A 1 -17.81 7.43 3.55
C MET A 1 -16.32 7.37 3.83
N ASP A 2 -15.88 6.42 4.64
CA ASP A 2 -14.45 6.15 4.87
C ASP A 2 -13.98 5.05 3.91
N VAL A 3 -12.79 5.24 3.34
CA VAL A 3 -12.14 4.27 2.46
C VAL A 3 -10.86 3.77 3.10
N PHE A 4 -10.67 2.46 3.11
CA PHE A 4 -9.44 1.84 3.59
C PHE A 4 -8.45 1.68 2.43
N LEU A 5 -7.25 2.21 2.62
CA LEU A 5 -6.21 2.29 1.59
C LEU A 5 -4.98 1.51 2.03
N MET A 6 -4.36 0.83 1.05
CA MET A 6 -3.04 0.22 1.21
C MET A 6 -2.06 0.94 0.27
N ILE A 7 -1.23 1.81 0.84
CA ILE A 7 -0.22 2.55 0.07
C ILE A 7 1.07 1.73 0.07
N ARG A 8 1.52 1.29 -1.10
CA ARG A 8 2.70 0.44 -1.27
C ARG A 8 3.83 1.18 -1.99
N ARG A 9 5.03 1.15 -1.41
CA ARG A 9 6.26 1.69 -2.01
C ARG A 9 7.44 0.78 -1.65
N HIS A 10 8.07 0.16 -2.66
CA HIS A 10 9.14 -0.83 -2.44
C HIS A 10 8.70 -1.90 -1.43
N LYS A 11 9.41 -2.00 -0.29
CA LYS A 11 9.11 -2.95 0.81
C LYS A 11 8.19 -2.36 1.89
N THR A 12 7.81 -1.09 1.78
CA THR A 12 6.96 -0.39 2.76
C THR A 12 5.49 -0.46 2.35
N THR A 13 4.63 -0.83 3.29
CA THR A 13 3.17 -0.83 3.14
C THR A 13 2.56 -0.04 4.28
N ILE A 14 1.76 0.97 3.96
CA ILE A 14 1.05 1.80 4.93
C ILE A 14 -0.44 1.46 4.82
N PHE A 15 -1.03 1.05 5.93
CA PHE A 15 -2.47 0.90 6.08
C PHE A 15 -3.03 2.17 6.71
N THR A 16 -3.95 2.82 6.03
CA THR A 16 -4.60 4.04 6.51
C THR A 16 -6.03 4.07 5.99
N ASP A 17 -6.91 4.74 6.70
CA ASP A 17 -8.19 5.21 6.19
C ASP A 17 -8.10 6.67 5.73
N ALA A 18 -9.07 7.09 4.92
CA ALA A 18 -9.30 8.47 4.55
C ALA A 18 -10.79 8.67 4.22
N LYS A 19 -11.28 9.91 4.26
CA LYS A 19 -12.61 10.21 3.74
C LYS A 19 -12.61 10.03 2.23
N GLU A 20 -13.69 9.50 1.67
CA GLU A 20 -13.87 9.38 0.22
C GLU A 20 -13.77 10.74 -0.50
N SER A 21 -14.13 11.83 0.19
CA SER A 21 -14.02 13.21 -0.29
C SER A 21 -12.63 13.82 -0.16
N SER A 22 -11.69 13.14 0.52
CA SER A 22 -10.33 13.67 0.72
C SER A 22 -9.57 13.78 -0.60
N THR A 23 -8.76 14.82 -0.71
CA THR A 23 -7.97 15.05 -1.92
C THR A 23 -6.70 14.20 -1.93
N VAL A 24 -6.12 14.01 -3.12
CA VAL A 24 -4.81 13.37 -3.27
C VAL A 24 -3.72 14.13 -2.48
N PHE A 25 -3.84 15.46 -2.34
CA PHE A 25 -2.89 16.27 -1.60
C PHE A 25 -2.96 16.02 -0.09
N GLU A 26 -4.15 15.90 0.48
CA GLU A 26 -4.33 15.52 1.89
C GLU A 26 -3.75 14.13 2.17
N LEU A 27 -3.98 13.17 1.27
CA LEU A 27 -3.38 11.84 1.40
C LEU A 27 -1.84 11.88 1.35
N LYS A 28 -1.26 12.74 0.50
CA LYS A 28 0.19 12.97 0.45
C LYS A 28 0.74 13.58 1.75
N ARG A 29 -0.04 14.39 2.48
CA ARG A 29 0.36 14.91 3.81
C ARG A 29 0.41 13.82 4.88
N ILE A 30 -0.51 12.86 4.84
CA ILE A 30 -0.45 11.67 5.71
C ILE A 30 0.82 10.86 5.40
N VAL A 31 1.11 10.63 4.12
CA VAL A 31 2.33 9.94 3.68
C VAL A 31 3.60 10.71 4.04
N GLU A 32 3.59 12.05 3.98
CA GLU A 32 4.68 12.91 4.43
C GLU A 32 4.96 12.72 5.92
N GLY A 33 3.91 12.65 6.76
CA GLY A 33 4.03 12.39 8.19
C GLY A 33 4.77 11.09 8.51
N ILE A 34 4.65 10.07 7.65
CA ILE A 34 5.23 8.73 7.84
C ILE A 34 6.61 8.63 7.17
N LEU A 35 6.73 9.03 5.90
CA LEU A 35 7.93 8.84 5.09
C LEU A 35 8.87 10.05 5.07
N LYS A 36 8.47 11.17 5.70
CA LYS A 36 9.24 12.42 5.78
C LYS A 36 9.68 12.95 4.41
N ARG A 37 8.80 12.84 3.42
CA ARG A 37 9.00 13.33 2.05
C ARG A 37 7.90 14.32 1.67
N PRO A 38 8.21 15.50 1.13
CA PRO A 38 7.21 16.52 0.84
C PRO A 38 6.22 16.06 -0.26
N PRO A 39 4.99 16.58 -0.29
CA PRO A 39 3.95 16.16 -1.25
C PRO A 39 4.37 16.25 -2.73
N ASP A 40 5.22 17.21 -3.09
CA ASP A 40 5.65 17.43 -4.48
C ASP A 40 6.60 16.34 -4.99
N GLU A 41 7.34 15.70 -4.09
CA GLU A 41 8.19 14.54 -4.39
C GLU A 41 7.40 13.22 -4.46
N GLN A 42 6.11 13.24 -4.11
CA GLN A 42 5.28 12.03 -4.07
C GLN A 42 4.44 11.88 -5.34
N ARG A 43 4.34 10.65 -5.85
CA ARG A 43 3.41 10.28 -6.93
C ARG A 43 2.58 9.09 -6.49
N LEU A 44 1.28 9.31 -6.33
CA LEU A 44 0.32 8.28 -5.97
C LEU A 44 -0.36 7.75 -7.24
N TYR A 45 -0.42 6.42 -7.36
CA TYR A 45 -1.05 5.74 -8.48
C TYR A 45 -2.15 4.81 -7.96
N LYS A 46 -3.32 4.84 -8.61
CA LYS A 46 -4.35 3.83 -8.36
C LYS A 46 -3.89 2.52 -8.96
N MET A 47 -3.71 1.49 -8.12
CA MET A 47 -3.39 0.15 -8.60
C MET A 47 -4.55 -0.36 -9.45
N LYS A 48 -4.36 -0.42 -10.77
CA LYS A 48 -5.26 -1.17 -11.64
C LYS A 48 -4.98 -2.65 -11.38
N ARG A 49 -6.02 -3.48 -11.29
CA ARG A 49 -5.89 -4.95 -11.27
C ARG A 49 -5.31 -5.41 -12.61
N SER A 50 -4.03 -5.23 -12.84
CA SER A 50 -3.32 -5.78 -13.98
C SER A 50 -2.17 -6.61 -13.45
N ARG A 51 -2.34 -7.92 -13.64
CA ARG A 51 -1.49 -9.06 -13.25
C ARG A 51 -1.77 -9.58 -11.83
N PRO A 52 -2.35 -10.80 -11.69
CA PRO A 52 -2.12 -11.60 -10.50
C PRO A 52 -0.60 -11.71 -10.32
N CYS A 53 -0.12 -11.62 -9.09
CA CYS A 53 1.25 -12.02 -8.77
C CYS A 53 1.40 -13.52 -9.07
N ALA A 54 1.67 -13.89 -10.31
CA ALA A 54 2.14 -15.22 -10.67
C ALA A 54 3.64 -15.27 -10.36
N SER A 55 3.99 -15.51 -9.09
CA SER A 55 5.21 -16.19 -8.64
C SER A 55 5.48 -15.92 -7.15
N SER A 56 4.81 -16.66 -6.28
CA SER A 56 5.45 -17.12 -5.05
C SER A 56 5.11 -18.60 -4.93
N PRO A 57 6.04 -19.53 -5.19
CA PRO A 57 5.85 -20.88 -4.70
C PRO A 57 5.87 -20.76 -3.18
N SER A 58 4.73 -21.03 -2.56
CA SER A 58 4.66 -21.27 -1.12
C SER A 58 5.72 -22.34 -0.81
N PRO A 59 6.68 -22.12 0.10
CA PRO A 59 7.47 -23.23 0.58
C PRO A 59 6.48 -24.16 1.28
N ALA A 60 6.28 -25.33 0.70
CA ALA A 60 5.63 -26.44 1.35
C ALA A 60 6.34 -26.63 2.70
N HIS A 61 5.63 -26.40 3.80
CA HIS A 61 6.11 -26.89 5.08
C HIS A 61 5.95 -28.42 5.05
N PRO A 62 7.05 -29.19 5.20
CA PRO A 62 6.97 -30.64 5.26
C PRO A 62 6.19 -31.06 6.50
N SER A 63 5.33 -32.04 6.30
CA SER A 63 4.62 -32.81 7.33
C SER A 63 5.47 -33.06 8.57
N CYS A 64 4.93 -32.74 9.76
CA CYS A 64 5.50 -33.16 11.03
C CYS A 64 5.67 -34.69 11.05
N PRO A 65 6.87 -35.25 11.28
CA PRO A 65 7.06 -36.65 11.59
C PRO A 65 6.97 -36.92 13.10
N THR A 66 6.28 -38.04 13.38
CA THR A 66 6.09 -38.82 14.63
C THR A 66 5.38 -38.17 15.80
#